data_AF-A0A389M688-F1
#
_entry.id   AF-A0A389M688-F1
#
_cell.length_a   1.000
_cell.length_b   1.000
_cell.length_c   1.000
_cell.angle_alpha   90.00
_cell.angle_beta   90.00
_cell.angle_gamma   90.00
#
_symmetry.space_group_name_H-M   'P 1'
#
loop_
_entity.id
_entity.type
_entity.pdbx_description
1 polymer ?
#
loop_
_entity_poly.entity_id
_entity_poly.type
_entity_poly.pdbx_seq_one_letter_code
_entity_poly.pdbx_strand_id
1 'polypeptide(L)'
;MDYKDLGQQILPLIGGKENIKSFTNCMTRLRINILDESLVKGAEIKALKGVLGVVEGEQLQIIVGPGHAQRACDAFQEVTGMSANTENNSNPSNIAEDMKAKVKAK
;
A
#
# COMPACT_ATOMS: atom_id res chain seq x y z
N MET A 1 -12.32 -4.00 -13.52
CA MET A 1 -11.75 -3.12 -12.49
C MET A 1 -10.27 -3.08 -12.77
N ASP A 2 -9.75 -1.91 -13.10
CA ASP A 2 -8.34 -1.72 -13.47
C ASP A 2 -7.55 -1.34 -12.23
N TYR A 3 -6.82 -2.30 -11.67
CA TYR A 3 -6.06 -2.09 -10.43
C TYR A 3 -4.87 -1.15 -10.64
N LYS A 4 -4.31 -1.12 -11.85
CA LYS A 4 -3.23 -0.20 -12.22
C LYS A 4 -3.70 1.25 -12.20
N ASP A 5 -4.86 1.50 -12.79
CA ASP A 5 -5.52 2.79 -12.76
C ASP A 5 -5.87 3.19 -11.31
N LEU A 6 -6.43 2.25 -10.52
CA LEU A 6 -6.68 2.49 -9.10
C LEU A 6 -5.39 2.89 -8.36
N GLY A 7 -4.28 2.18 -8.56
CA GLY A 7 -3.00 2.50 -7.94
C GLY A 7 -2.46 3.87 -8.37
N GLN A 8 -2.58 4.22 -9.65
CA GLN A 8 -2.21 5.54 -10.17
C GLN A 8 -3.06 6.66 -9.61
N GLN A 9 -4.35 6.43 -9.37
CA GLN A 9 -5.24 7.41 -8.76
C GLN A 9 -4.98 7.57 -7.26
N ILE A 10 -4.67 6.50 -6.53
CA ILE A 10 -4.38 6.57 -5.08
C ILE A 10 -3.10 7.36 -4.81
N LEU A 11 -2.05 7.17 -5.62
CA LEU A 11 -0.72 7.75 -5.38
C LEU A 11 -0.73 9.28 -5.13
N PRO A 12 -1.32 10.13 -5.99
CA PRO A 12 -1.39 11.57 -5.73
C PRO A 12 -2.31 11.93 -4.56
N LEU A 13 -3.33 11.11 -4.27
CA LEU A 13 -4.28 11.36 -3.19
C LEU A 13 -3.72 11.08 -1.80
N ILE A 14 -2.58 10.40 -1.71
CA ILE A 14 -1.85 10.15 -0.46
C ILE A 14 -0.59 11.00 -0.34
N GLY A 15 -0.40 12.04 -1.16
CA GLY A 15 0.80 12.88 -1.13
C GLY A 15 2.00 12.31 -1.90
N GLY A 16 1.78 11.31 -2.76
CA GLY A 16 2.82 10.75 -3.63
C GLY A 16 3.64 9.63 -2.99
N LYS A 17 4.63 9.13 -3.75
CA LYS A 17 5.50 8.01 -3.34
C LYS A 17 6.32 8.36 -2.10
N GLU A 18 6.75 9.61 -2.00
CA GLU A 18 7.54 10.13 -0.88
C GLU A 18 6.80 10.06 0.45
N ASN A 19 5.48 10.12 0.45
CA ASN A 19 4.66 10.02 1.66
C ASN A 19 4.39 8.58 2.10
N ILE A 20 4.90 7.57 1.37
CA ILE A 20 4.72 6.15 1.68
C ILE A 20 5.91 5.66 2.50
N LYS A 21 5.64 5.23 3.72
CA LYS A 21 6.65 4.58 4.59
C LYS A 21 6.77 3.09 4.28
N SER A 22 5.64 2.39 4.17
CA SER A 22 5.54 0.97 3.86
C SER A 22 4.09 0.65 3.51
N PHE A 23 3.82 -0.45 2.81
CA PHE A 23 2.46 -0.92 2.59
C PHE A 23 2.40 -2.44 2.62
N THR A 24 1.23 -2.96 2.96
CA THR A 24 0.94 -4.39 3.06
C THR A 24 -0.53 -4.62 2.72
N ASN A 25 -0.96 -5.87 2.58
CA ASN A 25 -2.35 -6.19 2.36
C ASN A 25 -2.77 -7.42 3.17
N CYS A 26 -4.07 -7.51 3.45
CA CYS A 26 -4.68 -8.71 3.97
C CYS A 26 -5.64 -9.30 2.91
N MET A 27 -6.63 -10.08 3.33
CA MET A 27 -7.61 -10.67 2.40
C MET A 27 -8.52 -9.64 1.73
N THR A 28 -8.88 -8.57 2.42
CA THR A 28 -9.92 -7.62 1.97
C THR A 28 -9.48 -6.15 1.93
N ARG A 29 -8.28 -5.85 2.45
CA ARG A 29 -7.78 -4.47 2.61
C ARG A 29 -6.35 -4.33 2.14
N LEU A 30 -6.07 -3.22 1.49
CA LEU A 30 -4.72 -2.67 1.29
C LEU A 30 -4.44 -1.70 2.45
N ARG A 31 -3.30 -1.86 3.12
CA ARG A 31 -2.88 -1.06 4.26
C ARG A 31 -1.62 -0.29 3.88
N ILE A 32 -1.66 1.02 4.00
CA ILE A 32 -0.57 1.90 3.62
C ILE A 32 -0.17 2.67 4.88
N ASN A 33 1.10 2.55 5.24
CA ASN A 33 1.74 3.30 6.30
C ASN A 33 2.30 4.58 5.67
N ILE A 34 1.77 5.71 6.10
CA ILE A 34 2.00 7.04 5.53
C ILE A 34 2.83 7.89 6.49
N LEU A 35 3.64 8.81 5.97
CA LEU A 35 4.48 9.68 6.79
C LEU A 35 3.68 10.88 7.32
N ASP A 36 2.83 11.46 6.49
CA ASP A 36 1.99 12.62 6.78
C ASP A 36 0.53 12.32 6.40
N GLU A 37 -0.33 12.19 7.42
CA GLU A 37 -1.75 11.94 7.23
C GLU A 37 -2.52 13.16 6.69
N SER A 38 -1.98 14.38 6.84
CA SER A 38 -2.67 15.60 6.40
C SER A 38 -2.71 15.73 4.87
N LEU A 39 -1.81 15.05 4.17
CA LEU A 39 -1.77 14.99 2.70
C LEU A 39 -2.78 13.99 2.13
N VAL A 40 -3.39 13.17 2.97
CA VAL A 40 -4.27 12.09 2.53
C VAL A 40 -5.67 12.60 2.30
N LYS A 41 -6.21 12.26 1.14
CA LYS A 41 -7.56 12.61 0.72
C LYS A 41 -8.48 11.39 0.78
N GLY A 42 -8.75 10.90 1.99
CA GLY A 42 -9.55 9.68 2.20
C GLY A 42 -10.92 9.71 1.52
N ALA A 43 -11.58 10.88 1.47
CA ALA A 43 -12.85 11.06 0.78
C ALA A 43 -12.76 10.84 -0.74
N GLU A 44 -11.71 11.33 -1.40
CA GLU A 44 -11.49 11.12 -2.84
C GLU A 44 -11.15 9.65 -3.12
N ILE A 45 -10.33 9.03 -2.27
CA ILE A 45 -9.97 7.61 -2.38
C ILE A 45 -11.23 6.73 -2.26
N LYS A 46 -12.15 7.07 -1.35
CA LYS A 46 -13.42 6.35 -1.17
C LYS A 46 -14.34 6.46 -2.39
N ALA A 47 -14.23 7.52 -3.18
CA ALA A 47 -15.01 7.71 -4.40
C ALA A 47 -14.47 6.92 -5.60
N LEU A 48 -13.26 6.35 -5.50
CA LEU A 48 -12.66 5.57 -6.58
C LEU A 48 -13.43 4.28 -6.86
N LYS A 49 -13.47 3.91 -8.13
CA LYS A 49 -14.18 2.72 -8.60
C LYS A 49 -13.55 1.45 -8.03
N GLY A 50 -14.33 0.71 -7.24
CA GLY A 50 -13.91 -0.55 -6.63
C GLY A 50 -13.31 -0.40 -5.23
N VAL A 51 -13.27 0.82 -4.68
CA VAL A 51 -13.08 1.04 -3.25
C VAL A 51 -14.44 0.95 -2.56
N LEU A 52 -14.56 0.04 -1.59
CA LEU A 52 -15.74 -0.15 -0.77
C LEU A 52 -15.73 0.77 0.46
N GLY A 53 -14.55 1.20 0.88
CA GLY A 53 -14.38 2.11 2.00
C GLY A 53 -12.92 2.45 2.24
N VAL A 54 -12.72 3.51 3.02
CA VAL A 54 -11.42 3.95 3.50
C VAL A 54 -11.52 4.16 5.01
N VAL A 55 -10.49 3.72 5.73
CA VAL A 55 -10.35 3.98 7.16
C VAL A 55 -9.01 4.70 7.36
N GLU A 56 -9.09 5.87 8.00
CA GLU A 56 -7.96 6.71 8.36
C GLU A 56 -7.64 6.54 9.85
N GLY A 57 -6.36 6.62 10.22
CA GLY A 57 -5.82 6.31 11.54
C GLY A 57 -4.34 5.91 11.40
N GLU A 58 -3.81 5.10 12.32
CA GLU A 58 -2.38 4.70 12.30
C GLU A 58 -1.88 4.16 10.95
N GLN A 59 -2.77 3.56 10.16
CA GLN A 59 -2.51 3.19 8.78
C GLN A 59 -3.73 3.55 7.94
N LEU A 60 -3.48 4.02 6.72
CA LEU A 60 -4.52 4.19 5.72
C LEU A 60 -4.97 2.81 5.23
N GLN A 61 -6.23 2.44 5.48
CA GLN A 61 -6.78 1.16 5.06
C GLN A 61 -7.80 1.37 3.95
N ILE A 62 -7.49 0.85 2.76
CA ILE A 62 -8.35 0.89 1.60
C ILE A 62 -9.04 -0.48 1.47
N ILE A 63 -10.35 -0.50 1.65
CA ILE A 63 -11.17 -1.72 1.59
C ILE A 63 -11.60 -1.91 0.14
N VAL A 64 -11.10 -2.96 -0.51
CA VAL A 64 -11.44 -3.31 -1.91
C VAL A 64 -12.22 -4.62 -2.01
N GLY A 65 -12.30 -5.38 -0.92
CA GLY A 65 -13.02 -6.65 -0.85
C GLY A 65 -12.14 -7.89 -1.07
N PRO A 66 -12.70 -9.09 -0.79
CA PRO A 66 -11.97 -10.35 -0.89
C PRO A 66 -11.52 -10.63 -2.33
N GLY A 67 -10.30 -11.14 -2.51
CA GLY A 67 -9.73 -11.44 -3.82
C GLY A 67 -9.24 -10.23 -4.62
N HIS A 68 -9.61 -9.01 -4.20
CA HIS A 68 -9.16 -7.75 -4.80
C HIS A 68 -7.94 -7.15 -4.10
N ALA A 69 -7.79 -7.38 -2.79
CA ALA A 69 -6.73 -6.79 -1.98
C ALA A 69 -5.31 -7.13 -2.48
N GLN A 70 -5.07 -8.39 -2.84
CA GLN A 70 -3.78 -8.82 -3.40
C GLN A 70 -3.48 -8.13 -4.74
N ARG A 71 -4.47 -8.05 -5.63
CA ARG A 71 -4.32 -7.42 -6.95
C ARG A 71 -4.14 -5.90 -6.85
N ALA A 72 -4.82 -5.27 -5.89
CA ALA A 72 -4.64 -3.86 -5.60
C ALA A 72 -3.22 -3.60 -5.05
N CYS A 73 -2.71 -4.46 -4.17
CA CYS A 73 -1.35 -4.38 -3.64
C CYS A 73 -0.29 -4.53 -4.74
N ASP A 74 -0.42 -5.55 -5.60
CA ASP A 74 0.49 -5.81 -6.72
C ASP A 74 0.53 -4.66 -7.73
N ALA A 75 -0.65 -4.14 -8.10
CA ALA A 75 -0.71 -2.97 -8.97
C ALA A 75 -0.13 -1.72 -8.31
N PHE A 76 -0.34 -1.54 -7.01
CA PHE A 76 0.25 -0.44 -6.25
C PHE A 76 1.78 -0.57 -6.18
N GLN A 77 2.30 -1.80 -6.07
CA GLN A 77 3.72 -2.13 -6.17
C GLN A 77 4.30 -1.70 -7.52
N GLU A 78 3.63 -2.03 -8.62
CA GLU A 78 4.07 -1.68 -9.97
C GLU A 78 4.08 -0.15 -10.18
N VAL A 79 3.04 0.54 -9.70
CA VAL A 79 2.91 2.00 -9.86
C VAL A 79 3.93 2.77 -9.01
N THR A 80 4.17 2.31 -7.78
CA THR A 80 5.11 2.98 -6.86
C THR A 80 6.56 2.55 -7.08
N GLY A 81 6.79 1.37 -7.66
CA GLY A 81 8.11 0.74 -7.73
C GLY A 81 8.72 0.47 -6.34
N MET A 82 7.89 0.35 -5.31
CA MET A 82 8.29 -0.05 -3.94
C MET A 82 7.89 -1.51 -3.72
N SER A 83 8.62 -2.27 -2.89
CA SER A 83 8.23 -3.65 -2.57
C SER A 83 7.18 -3.67 -1.46
N ALA A 84 6.11 -4.45 -1.63
CA ALA A 84 5.12 -4.65 -0.57
C ALA A 84 5.72 -5.43 0.60
N ASN A 85 5.43 -5.03 1.83
CA ASN A 85 5.80 -5.81 3.01
C ASN A 85 4.83 -6.98 3.15
N THR A 86 5.17 -8.10 2.53
CA THR A 86 4.35 -9.32 2.57
C THR A 86 4.67 -10.08 3.85
N GLU A 87 3.77 -10.07 4.83
CA GLU A 87 3.82 -11.00 5.98
C GLU A 87 3.24 -12.39 5.62
N ASN A 88 3.32 -12.81 4.35
CA ASN A 88 2.85 -14.13 3.93
C ASN A 88 4.03 -15.06 3.60
N ASN A 89 4.27 -15.98 4.52
CA ASN A 89 5.15 -17.13 4.44
C ASN A 89 4.81 -18.00 3.22
N SER A 90 5.43 -17.74 2.07
CA SER A 90 5.75 -18.69 0.98
C SER A 90 6.37 -17.95 -0.22
N ASN A 91 7.69 -17.70 -0.19
CA ASN A 91 8.65 -17.91 -1.29
C ASN A 91 10.06 -17.35 -0.92
N PRO A 92 11.13 -18.16 -0.83
CA PRO A 92 12.43 -17.76 -0.26
C PRO A 92 13.40 -16.99 -1.18
N SER A 93 12.95 -16.28 -2.22
CA SER A 93 13.90 -15.80 -3.26
C SER A 93 14.38 -14.34 -3.16
N ASN A 94 13.64 -13.39 -2.57
CA ASN A 94 14.01 -11.96 -2.68
C ASN A 94 14.04 -11.17 -1.35
N ILE A 95 14.52 -11.78 -0.26
CA ILE A 95 14.69 -11.09 1.04
C ILE A 95 16.04 -10.35 1.17
N ALA A 96 16.81 -10.21 0.08
CA ALA A 96 18.23 -9.90 0.18
C ALA A 96 18.62 -8.43 0.33
N GLU A 97 17.70 -7.45 0.27
CA GLU A 97 18.12 -6.03 0.23
C GLU A 97 17.59 -5.09 1.32
N ASP A 98 16.62 -5.48 2.16
CA ASP A 98 16.08 -4.60 3.22
C ASP A 98 16.42 -5.07 4.65
N MET A 99 17.67 -5.47 4.91
CA MET A 99 18.18 -5.67 6.28
C MET A 99 19.60 -5.14 6.52
N LYS A 100 20.17 -4.32 5.61
CA LYS A 100 21.54 -3.80 5.78
C LYS A 100 21.68 -2.48 6.56
N ALA A 101 20.61 -1.87 7.05
CA ALA A 101 20.68 -0.53 7.64
C ALA A 101 20.62 -0.42 9.19
N LYS A 102 20.68 -1.52 9.97
CA LYS A 102 20.66 -1.40 11.46
C LYS A 102 21.62 -2.27 12.29
N VAL A 103 22.58 -3.00 11.71
CA VAL A 103 23.63 -3.71 12.49
C VAL A 103 24.98 -3.03 12.32
N LYS A 104 25.10 -1.78 12.79
CA LYS A 104 26.37 -1.12 13.10
C LYS A 104 26.22 -0.35 14.41
N ALA A 105 26.08 -1.06 15.51
CA ALA A 105 26.31 -0.55 16.86
C ALA A 105 26.39 -1.71 17.85
N LYS A 106 27.48 -2.47 17.81
CA LYS A 106 28.18 -2.89 19.02
C LYS A 106 29.60 -3.31 18.70
#